data_AF-A0A958C1V5-F1
#
_entry.id   AF-A0A958C1V5-F1
#
_cell.length_a   1.000
_cell.length_b   1.000
_cell.length_c   1.000
_cell.angle_alpha   90.00
_cell.angle_beta   90.00
_cell.angle_gamma   90.00
#
_symmetry.space_group_name_H-M   'P 1'
#
loop_
_entity.id
_entity.type
_entity.pdbx_description
1 polymer ?
#
loop_
_entity_poly.entity_id
_entity_poly.type
_entity_poly.pdbx_seq_one_letter_code
_entity_poly.pdbx_strand_id
1 'polypeptide(L)' 'THDQVEAMSLSDRIVVMNQGKIEQAGSPQEIYRRPRTAFVANFIGRTN' A
#
# COMPACT_ATOMS: atom_id res chain seq x y z
N THR A 1 2.17 0.22 -13.80
CA THR A 1 0.70 0.37 -13.82
C THR A 1 0.33 1.08 -12.53
N HIS A 2 -0.44 2.17 -12.59
CA HIS A 2 -0.72 3.01 -11.41
C HIS A 2 -2.16 2.84 -10.91
N ASP A 3 -2.81 1.73 -11.29
CA ASP A 3 -4.16 1.47 -10.87
C ASP A 3 -4.16 0.76 -9.51
N GLN A 4 -4.10 1.58 -8.46
CA GLN A 4 -4.01 1.14 -7.08
C GLN A 4 -5.23 0.31 -6.67
N VAL A 5 -6.39 0.53 -7.29
CA VAL A 5 -7.61 -0.24 -7.05
C VAL A 5 -7.48 -1.65 -7.59
N GLU A 6 -6.89 -1.80 -8.78
CA GLU A 6 -6.59 -3.10 -9.37
C GLU A 6 -5.54 -3.86 -8.53
N ALA A 7 -4.49 -3.17 -8.08
CA ALA A 7 -3.45 -3.75 -7.23
C ALA A 7 -4.00 -4.24 -5.88
N MET A 8 -4.94 -3.50 -5.28
CA MET A 8 -5.62 -3.88 -4.02
C MET A 8 -6.59 -5.05 -4.19
N SER A 9 -7.14 -5.25 -5.39
CA SER A 9 -8.15 -6.27 -5.65
C SER A 9 -7.57 -7.58 -6.20
N LEU A 10 -6.46 -7.52 -6.92
CA LEU A 10 -5.88 -8.66 -7.63
C LEU A 10 -4.68 -9.30 -6.91
N SER A 11 -4.03 -8.56 -6.00
CA SER A 11 -2.78 -9.03 -5.38
C SER A 11 -3.01 -9.70 -4.02
N ASP A 12 -2.46 -10.90 -3.83
CA ASP A 12 -2.41 -11.55 -2.52
C ASP A 12 -1.54 -10.75 -1.52
N ARG A 13 -0.58 -9.99 -2.04
CA ARG A 13 0.39 -9.22 -1.26
C ARG A 13 0.83 -7.96 -1.99
N ILE A 14 0.95 -6.87 -1.23
CA ILE A 14 1.42 -5.56 -1.67
C ILE A 14 2.68 -5.20 -0.90
N VAL A 15 3.62 -4.56 -1.60
CA VAL A 15 4.83 -3.97 -1.01
C VAL A 15 4.80 -2.47 -1.28
N VAL A 16 4.81 -1.68 -0.21
CA VAL A 16 4.94 -0.23 -0.25
C VAL A 16 6.41 0.12 -0.01
N MET A 17 6.99 0.87 -0.93
CA MET A 17 8.40 1.28 -0.87
C MET A 17 8.52 2.81 -0.88
N ASN A 18 9.52 3.30 -0.16
CA ASN A 18 9.90 4.71 -0.11
C ASN A 18 11.43 4.83 -0.15
N GLN A 19 11.97 5.65 -1.04
CA GLN A 19 13.42 5.86 -1.20
C GLN A 19 14.24 4.56 -1.30
N GLY A 20 13.71 3.56 -2.02
CA GLY A 20 14.37 2.27 -2.21
C GLY A 20 14.30 1.32 -1.00
N LYS A 21 13.60 1.70 0.08
CA LYS A 21 13.36 0.85 1.26
C LYS A 21 11.91 0.38 1.30
N ILE A 22 11.70 -0.81 1.84
CA ILE A 22 10.35 -1.33 2.11
C ILE A 22 9.82 -0.64 3.37
N GLU A 23 8.72 0.08 3.23
CA GLU A 23 7.99 0.69 4.34
C GLU A 23 7.01 -0.29 4.96
N GLN A 24 6.31 -1.07 4.13
CA GLN A 24 5.39 -2.11 4.58
C GLN A 24 5.17 -3.16 3.49
N ALA A 25 5.01 -4.42 3.89
CA ALA A 25 4.62 -5.50 3.00
C ALA A 25 3.57 -6.36 3.70
N GLY A 26 2.45 -6.64 3.02
CA GLY A 26 1.34 -7.38 3.61
C GLY A 26 0.19 -7.54 2.63
N SER A 27 -0.92 -8.13 3.07
CA SER A 27 -2.13 -8.19 2.25
C SER A 27 -2.67 -6.78 1.96
N PRO A 28 -3.39 -6.57 0.86
CA PRO A 28 -4.07 -5.29 0.60
C PRO A 28 -4.87 -4.77 1.80
N GLN A 29 -5.58 -5.68 2.48
CA GLN A 29 -6.36 -5.36 3.68
C GLN A 29 -5.49 -4.89 4.85
N GLU A 30 -4.31 -5.50 5.07
CA GLU A 30 -3.37 -5.06 6.10
C GLU A 30 -2.79 -3.68 5.78
N ILE A 31 -2.40 -3.47 4.52
CA ILE A 31 -1.88 -2.18 4.04
C ILE A 31 -2.93 -1.08 4.26
N TYR A 32 -4.19 -1.32 3.88
CA TYR A 32 -5.28 -0.37 4.02
C TYR A 32 -5.72 -0.12 5.47
N ARG A 33 -5.95 -1.18 6.25
CA ARG A 33 -6.53 -1.07 7.60
C ARG A 33 -5.50 -0.77 8.69
N ARG A 34 -4.23 -1.08 8.45
CA ARG A 34 -3.15 -0.97 9.45
C ARG A 34 -1.87 -0.43 8.82
N PRO A 35 -1.86 0.83 8.35
CA PRO A 35 -0.65 1.46 7.85
C PRO A 35 0.38 1.59 8.99
N ARG A 36 1.61 1.10 8.77
CA ARG A 36 2.69 1.11 9.75
C ARG A 36 3.47 2.42 9.79
N THR A 37 3.40 3.23 8.74
CA THR A 37 4.06 4.53 8.67
C THR A 37 3.13 5.60 8.09
N ALA A 38 3.38 6.86 8.43
CA ALA A 38 2.62 7.99 7.88
C ALA A 38 2.75 8.07 6.35
N PHE A 39 3.88 7.63 5.79
CA PHE A 39 4.03 7.49 4.35
C PHE A 39 3.01 6.50 3.78
N VAL A 40 2.89 5.30 4.37
CA VAL A 40 1.93 4.27 3.92
C VAL A 40 0.49 4.78 4.06
N ALA A 41 0.15 5.43 5.18
CA ALA A 41 -1.18 6.01 5.39
C ALA A 41 -1.52 7.07 4.33
N ASN A 42 -0.58 7.98 4.05
CA ASN A 42 -0.74 9.00 3.01
C ASN A 42 -0.76 8.43 1.59
N PHE A 43 0.01 7.37 1.35
CA PHE A 43 0.08 6.69 0.06
C PHE A 43 -1.27 6.08 -0.32
N ILE A 44 -1.98 5.48 0.65
CA ILE A 44 -3.31 4.88 0.45
C ILE A 44 -4.42 5.93 0.54
N GLY A 45 -4.26 6.96 1.38
CA GLY A 45 -5.26 8.01 1.58
C GLY A 45 -5.38 9.03 0.44
N ARG A 46 -4.43 9.04 -0.50
CA ARG A 46 -4.50 9.87 -1.73
C ARG A 46 -5.41 9.29 -2.81
N THR A 47 -5.99 8.13 -2.58
CA THR A 47 -6.98 7.50 -3.46
C THR A 47 -8.38 8.06 -3.12
N ASN A 48 -8.69 9.27 -3.57
CA ASN A 48 -10.05 9.80 -3.75
C ASN A 48 -10.12 10.55 -5.07
#